data_AF-A0A7X7N1C5-F1
#
_entry.id   AF-A0A7X7N1C5-F1
#
_cell.length_a   1.000
_cell.length_b   1.000
_cell.length_c   1.000
_cell.angle_alpha   90.00
_cell.angle_beta   90.00
_cell.angle_gamma   90.00
#
_symmetry.space_group_name_H-M   'P 1'
#
loop_
_entity.id
_entity.type
_entity.pdbx_description
1 polymer ?
#
loop_
_entity_poly.entity_id
_entity_poly.type
_entity_poly.pdbx_seq_one_letter_code
_entity_poly.pdbx_strand_id
1 'polypeptide(L)'
;MDETSDKFRLLKSLLISGTDADIFEQYVTLAERAETTLFGVLEPEYVVVDTETTGFDPQTDALIEIAAAIICGPDIVDRFSTFVNPRRPIPEEITDLTGISDDDVRAAPDAITAVSALLDFVGDRKIIAHNAAFDRAFIVANALFNGPMLEEKAWIDSLELARIALPRFREHNLAALSRAFVDIHSTHRAIDDVEALCKVWRVLLVALSDLPLGLPGFLAKLYPQVTWPLRDVLNQIAQLTPNARFSLKDVREARTQRLLKKKEKTDAIELAEGSLTLRPVLPDEVEAALSRSGAAGSMYARYEQRDEQVAMALEVAKALNTSTHRAIEAGTGVGKSMAYLLPQALFALRNGVTCGVATKTNALLDQLMYHELP
;
A
#
# COMPACT_ATOMS: atom_id res chain seq x y z
N MET A 1 -11.86 -0.81 -22.93
CA MET A 1 -10.56 -1.49 -22.84
C MET A 1 -10.81 -2.98 -22.88
N ASP A 2 -10.03 -3.70 -23.68
CA ASP A 2 -10.19 -5.15 -23.83
C ASP A 2 -9.66 -5.86 -22.58
N GLU A 3 -10.55 -6.47 -21.80
CA GLU A 3 -10.21 -7.26 -20.59
C GLU A 3 -9.29 -8.46 -20.89
N THR A 4 -9.04 -8.75 -22.16
CA THR A 4 -8.12 -9.80 -22.60
C THR A 4 -6.66 -9.36 -22.79
N SER A 5 -6.35 -8.06 -22.65
CA SER A 5 -4.97 -7.56 -22.72
C SER A 5 -4.09 -8.15 -21.61
N ASP A 6 -2.89 -8.63 -21.97
CA ASP A 6 -1.93 -9.19 -21.01
C ASP A 6 -1.53 -8.18 -19.91
N LYS A 7 -1.51 -6.88 -20.23
CA LYS A 7 -1.24 -5.78 -19.27
C LYS A 7 -2.32 -5.70 -18.18
N PHE A 8 -3.57 -5.97 -18.53
CA PHE A 8 -4.69 -5.98 -17.57
C PHE A 8 -4.60 -7.15 -16.60
N ARG A 9 -4.33 -8.36 -17.10
CA ARG A 9 -4.13 -9.56 -16.26
C ARG A 9 -2.92 -9.42 -15.35
N LEU A 10 -1.83 -8.89 -15.89
CA LEU A 10 -0.62 -8.59 -15.14
C LEU A 10 -0.91 -7.61 -13.99
N LEU A 11 -1.53 -6.46 -14.27
CA LEU A 11 -1.88 -5.49 -13.23
C LEU A 11 -2.74 -6.13 -12.13
N LYS A 12 -3.77 -6.91 -12.51
CA LYS A 12 -4.65 -7.59 -11.56
C LYS A 12 -3.88 -8.56 -10.64
N SER A 13 -2.86 -9.25 -11.17
CA SER A 13 -2.02 -10.17 -10.39
C SER A 13 -1.16 -9.45 -9.33
N LEU A 14 -0.86 -8.16 -9.54
CA LEU A 14 -0.03 -7.34 -8.66
C LEU A 14 -0.85 -6.64 -7.56
N LEU A 15 -2.17 -6.80 -7.53
CA LEU A 15 -3.04 -6.22 -6.51
C LEU A 15 -3.41 -7.21 -5.41
N ILE A 16 -3.68 -6.67 -4.22
CA ILE A 16 -4.17 -7.44 -3.09
C ILE A 16 -5.52 -8.08 -3.47
N SER A 17 -5.71 -9.35 -3.07
CA SER A 17 -6.98 -10.06 -3.28
C SER A 17 -8.17 -9.27 -2.72
N GLY A 18 -9.30 -9.28 -3.43
CA GLY A 18 -10.48 -8.50 -3.05
C GLY A 18 -10.34 -6.99 -3.22
N THR A 19 -9.40 -6.51 -4.04
CA THR A 19 -9.37 -5.08 -4.41
C THR A 19 -10.63 -4.71 -5.21
N ASP A 20 -11.29 -3.64 -4.79
CA ASP A 20 -12.53 -3.15 -5.40
C ASP A 20 -12.33 -2.80 -6.88
N ALA A 21 -13.37 -3.04 -7.68
CA ALA A 21 -13.33 -2.83 -9.14
C ALA A 21 -13.02 -1.37 -9.50
N ASP A 22 -13.54 -0.40 -8.74
CA ASP A 22 -13.32 1.02 -9.03
C ASP A 22 -11.88 1.46 -8.75
N ILE A 23 -11.22 0.91 -7.73
CA ILE A 23 -9.79 1.12 -7.48
C ILE A 23 -8.96 0.50 -8.61
N PHE A 24 -9.31 -0.71 -9.02
CA PHE A 24 -8.61 -1.38 -10.12
C PHE A 24 -8.75 -0.59 -11.43
N GLU A 25 -9.96 -0.14 -11.78
CA GLU A 25 -10.22 0.73 -12.93
C GLU A 25 -9.40 2.02 -12.86
N GLN A 26 -9.29 2.63 -11.67
CA GLN A 26 -8.44 3.79 -11.45
C GLN A 26 -6.98 3.49 -11.82
N TYR A 27 -6.43 2.39 -11.31
CA TYR A 27 -5.03 2.01 -11.54
C TYR A 27 -4.72 1.69 -13.00
N VAL A 28 -5.67 1.11 -13.74
CA VAL A 28 -5.52 0.83 -15.18
C VAL A 28 -5.23 2.12 -15.98
N THR A 29 -5.81 3.25 -15.57
CA THR A 29 -5.67 4.53 -16.29
C THR A 29 -4.41 5.31 -15.94
N LEU A 30 -3.66 4.92 -14.90
CA LEU A 30 -2.58 5.76 -14.36
C LEU A 30 -1.44 5.98 -15.35
N ALA A 31 -1.03 4.94 -16.09
CA ALA A 31 0.06 5.04 -17.06
C ALA A 31 -0.25 6.05 -18.17
N GLU A 32 -1.41 5.91 -18.81
CA GLU A 32 -1.88 6.82 -19.87
C GLU A 32 -2.01 8.26 -19.35
N ARG A 33 -2.62 8.43 -18.17
CA ARG A 33 -2.76 9.76 -17.56
C ARG A 33 -1.42 10.39 -17.19
N ALA A 34 -0.43 9.59 -16.80
CA ALA A 34 0.90 10.10 -16.45
C ALA A 34 1.65 10.71 -17.64
N GLU A 35 1.32 10.30 -18.87
CA GLU A 35 1.88 10.89 -20.09
C GLU A 35 1.32 12.30 -20.35
N THR A 36 0.04 12.53 -20.06
CA THR A 36 -0.66 13.77 -20.44
C THR A 36 -0.90 14.75 -19.30
N THR A 37 -0.90 14.29 -18.05
CA THR A 37 -1.23 15.13 -16.89
C THR A 37 -0.07 16.08 -16.60
N LEU A 38 -0.31 17.38 -16.60
CA LEU A 38 0.70 18.37 -16.20
C LEU A 38 0.34 18.94 -14.84
N PHE A 39 1.28 18.93 -13.90
CA PHE A 39 1.10 19.57 -12.60
C PHE A 39 1.67 21.00 -12.58
N GLY A 40 2.21 21.47 -13.71
CA GLY A 40 2.63 22.85 -13.93
C GLY A 40 3.79 23.25 -13.03
N VAL A 41 3.65 24.40 -12.34
CA VAL A 41 4.68 24.93 -11.41
C VAL A 41 4.98 24.00 -10.23
N LEU A 42 4.20 22.94 -10.04
CA LEU A 42 4.37 21.93 -9.00
C LEU A 42 5.38 20.83 -9.40
N GLU A 43 5.87 20.84 -10.64
CA GLU A 43 6.94 19.96 -11.12
C GLU A 43 8.21 20.76 -11.43
N PRO A 44 8.91 21.26 -10.39
CA PRO A 44 10.21 21.87 -10.59
C PRO A 44 11.23 20.84 -11.10
N GLU A 45 12.46 21.30 -11.33
CA GLU A 45 13.56 20.38 -11.61
C GLU A 45 13.85 19.49 -10.40
N TYR A 46 13.73 18.19 -10.59
CA TYR A 46 14.19 17.16 -9.67
C TYR A 46 15.34 16.38 -10.29
N VAL A 47 16.15 15.75 -9.46
CA VAL A 47 17.17 14.80 -9.92
C VAL A 47 16.79 13.41 -9.46
N VAL A 48 16.57 12.51 -10.40
CA VAL A 48 16.38 11.09 -10.11
C VAL A 48 17.76 10.44 -10.04
N VAL A 49 18.05 9.64 -9.01
CA VAL A 49 19.34 8.98 -8.80
C VAL A 49 19.13 7.50 -8.53
N ASP A 50 20.04 6.69 -9.04
CA ASP A 50 20.18 5.27 -8.71
C ASP A 50 21.66 4.88 -8.69
N THR A 51 22.02 3.93 -7.82
CA THR A 51 23.39 3.46 -7.65
C THR A 51 23.47 1.94 -7.62
N GLU A 52 24.51 1.39 -8.26
CA GLU A 52 24.86 -0.02 -8.14
C GLU A 52 26.09 -0.17 -7.25
N THR A 53 26.13 -1.23 -6.45
CA THR A 53 27.14 -1.46 -5.42
C THR A 53 27.58 -2.92 -5.35
N THR A 54 28.71 -3.19 -4.69
CA THR A 54 29.19 -4.56 -4.43
C THR A 54 28.41 -5.29 -3.33
N GLY A 55 27.44 -4.64 -2.69
CA GLY A 55 26.70 -5.14 -1.52
C GLY A 55 25.89 -4.03 -0.84
N PHE A 56 25.40 -4.27 0.38
CA PHE A 56 24.39 -3.42 1.01
C PHE A 56 24.90 -2.45 2.08
N ASP A 57 26.13 -2.61 2.57
CA ASP A 57 26.66 -1.82 3.68
C ASP A 57 27.72 -0.82 3.18
N PRO A 58 27.45 0.50 3.19
CA PRO A 58 28.40 1.53 2.77
C PRO A 58 29.74 1.54 3.51
N GLN A 59 29.83 0.90 4.68
CA GLN A 59 31.09 0.79 5.43
C GLN A 59 31.98 -0.33 4.90
N THR A 60 31.39 -1.41 4.39
CA THR A 60 32.12 -2.60 3.95
C THR A 60 32.08 -2.83 2.46
N ASP A 61 31.11 -2.26 1.75
CA ASP A 61 30.89 -2.40 0.31
C ASP A 61 31.31 -1.13 -0.45
N ALA A 62 31.25 -1.16 -1.78
CA ALA A 62 31.67 -0.05 -2.63
C ALA A 62 30.67 0.22 -3.77
N LEU A 63 30.63 1.47 -4.22
CA LEU A 63 29.95 1.89 -5.44
C LEU A 63 30.64 1.32 -6.69
N ILE A 64 29.85 0.90 -7.67
CA ILE A 64 30.31 0.42 -8.98
C ILE A 64 29.67 1.14 -10.17
N GLU A 65 28.48 1.73 -10.00
CA GLU A 65 27.82 2.60 -10.99
C GLU A 65 27.02 3.69 -10.28
N ILE A 66 26.97 4.87 -10.88
CA ILE A 66 26.08 5.97 -10.50
C ILE A 66 25.36 6.43 -11.76
N ALA A 67 24.04 6.52 -11.69
CA ALA A 67 23.25 7.17 -12.73
C ALA A 67 22.35 8.25 -12.12
N ALA A 68 22.08 9.28 -12.91
CA ALA A 68 21.11 10.30 -12.56
C ALA A 68 20.46 10.93 -13.79
N ALA A 69 19.28 11.49 -13.61
CA ALA A 69 18.58 12.27 -14.63
C ALA A 69 17.96 13.51 -14.01
N ILE A 70 18.09 14.66 -14.67
CA ILE A 70 17.30 15.83 -14.32
C ILE A 70 15.95 15.69 -15.03
N ILE A 71 14.86 15.81 -14.27
CA ILE A 71 13.51 15.83 -14.80
C ILE A 71 12.86 17.18 -14.57
N CYS A 72 12.08 17.66 -15.53
CA CYS A 72 11.27 18.87 -15.43
C CYS A 72 9.90 18.59 -16.06
N GLY A 73 8.86 18.50 -15.23
CA GLY A 73 7.56 17.99 -15.69
C GLY A 73 7.67 16.58 -16.29
N PRO A 74 7.15 16.33 -17.51
CA PRO A 74 7.23 15.02 -18.16
C PRO A 74 8.60 14.72 -18.79
N ASP A 75 9.48 15.71 -18.91
CA ASP A 75 10.68 15.62 -19.74
C ASP A 75 11.92 15.29 -18.90
N ILE A 76 12.76 14.39 -19.44
CA ILE A 76 14.14 14.21 -18.98
C ILE A 76 15.00 15.25 -19.71
N VAL A 77 15.52 16.23 -18.97
CA VAL A 77 16.25 17.37 -19.54
C VAL A 77 17.75 17.12 -19.65
N ASP A 78 18.31 16.27 -18.78
CA ASP A 78 19.72 15.90 -18.82
C ASP A 78 19.96 14.54 -18.14
N ARG A 79 21.09 13.90 -18.44
CA ARG A 79 21.50 12.60 -17.90
C ARG A 79 22.95 12.63 -17.46
N PHE A 80 23.23 11.92 -16.36
CA PHE A 80 24.55 11.64 -15.84
C PHE A 80 24.69 10.15 -15.63
N SER A 81 25.81 9.56 -16.05
CA SER A 81 26.12 8.16 -15.77
C SER A 81 27.62 7.99 -15.73
N THR A 82 28.11 7.23 -14.75
CA THR A 82 29.52 6.85 -14.67
C THR A 82 29.63 5.51 -13.95
N PHE A 83 30.53 4.65 -14.45
CA PHE A 83 31.08 3.59 -13.62
C PHE A 83 31.93 4.17 -12.50
N VAL A 84 32.15 3.36 -11.47
CA VAL A 84 32.97 3.70 -10.31
C VAL A 84 33.93 2.55 -10.06
N ASN A 85 35.21 2.85 -9.92
CA ASN A 85 36.21 1.85 -9.57
C ASN A 85 36.15 1.56 -8.06
N PRO A 86 35.69 0.37 -7.63
CA PRO A 86 35.53 0.05 -6.21
C PRO A 86 36.86 -0.28 -5.50
N ARG A 87 37.98 -0.25 -6.25
CA ARG A 87 39.35 -0.59 -5.83
C ARG A 87 39.49 -1.98 -5.21
N ARG A 88 38.59 -2.88 -5.58
CA ARG A 88 38.51 -4.28 -5.15
C ARG A 88 37.80 -5.10 -6.23
N PRO A 89 37.94 -6.44 -6.25
CA PRO A 89 37.16 -7.28 -7.15
C PRO A 89 35.65 -7.17 -6.87
N ILE A 90 34.85 -7.13 -7.93
CA ILE A 90 33.39 -7.22 -7.84
C ILE A 90 32.99 -8.71 -7.63
N PRO A 91 32.12 -9.04 -6.65
CA PRO A 91 31.62 -10.40 -6.49
C PRO A 91 30.90 -10.92 -7.74
N GLU A 92 31.04 -12.21 -8.05
CA GLU A 92 30.42 -12.84 -9.23
C GLU A 92 28.89 -12.68 -9.22
N GLU A 93 28.25 -12.86 -8.06
CA GLU A 93 26.81 -12.67 -7.88
C GLU A 93 26.34 -11.24 -8.24
N ILE A 94 27.17 -10.22 -7.97
CA ILE A 94 26.87 -8.83 -8.32
C ILE A 94 27.09 -8.59 -9.82
N THR A 95 28.11 -9.22 -10.39
CA THR A 95 28.35 -9.18 -11.84
C THR A 95 27.19 -9.83 -12.60
N ASP A 96 26.68 -10.97 -12.12
CA ASP A 96 25.52 -11.66 -12.70
C ASP A 96 24.24 -10.84 -12.58
N LEU A 97 24.07 -10.11 -11.47
CA LEU A 97 22.90 -9.27 -11.22
C LEU A 97 22.91 -8.01 -12.08
N THR A 98 24.02 -7.28 -12.09
CA THR A 98 24.13 -5.93 -12.68
C THR A 98 24.71 -5.95 -14.10
N GLY A 99 25.39 -7.02 -14.49
CA GLY A 99 26.16 -7.08 -15.72
C GLY A 99 27.46 -6.26 -15.71
N ILE A 100 27.86 -5.69 -14.57
CA ILE A 100 29.07 -4.86 -14.44
C ILE A 100 30.25 -5.74 -14.02
N SER A 101 31.28 -5.78 -14.86
CA SER A 101 32.50 -6.55 -14.61
C SER A 101 33.67 -5.71 -14.08
N ASP A 102 34.70 -6.37 -13.55
CA ASP A 102 35.96 -5.72 -13.17
C ASP A 102 36.65 -4.99 -14.34
N ASP A 103 36.42 -5.43 -15.59
CA ASP A 103 36.95 -4.77 -16.78
C ASP A 103 36.28 -3.40 -17.02
N ASP A 104 34.95 -3.31 -16.80
CA ASP A 104 34.16 -2.10 -17.02
C ASP A 104 34.58 -0.98 -16.05
N VAL A 105 34.84 -1.33 -14.79
CA VAL A 105 35.17 -0.36 -13.74
C VAL A 105 36.68 -0.06 -13.63
N ARG A 106 37.55 -0.79 -14.36
CA ARG A 106 39.01 -0.68 -14.19
C ARG A 106 39.54 0.73 -14.41
N ALA A 107 39.07 1.40 -15.46
CA ALA A 107 39.49 2.75 -15.83
C ALA A 107 38.56 3.84 -15.31
N ALA A 108 37.51 3.46 -14.58
CA ALA A 108 36.53 4.37 -14.03
C ALA A 108 37.13 5.26 -12.92
N PRO A 109 36.54 6.44 -12.65
CA PRO A 109 36.92 7.27 -11.50
C PRO A 109 36.72 6.51 -10.19
N ASP A 110 37.43 6.93 -9.14
CA ASP A 110 37.12 6.45 -7.79
C ASP A 110 35.80 7.04 -7.26
N ALA A 111 35.27 6.43 -6.20
CA ALA A 111 33.97 6.80 -5.63
C ALA A 111 33.89 8.28 -5.22
N ILE A 112 34.97 8.83 -4.66
CA ILE A 112 35.06 10.24 -4.28
C ILE A 112 34.91 11.16 -5.49
N THR A 113 35.64 10.87 -6.57
CA THR A 113 35.59 11.66 -7.81
C THR A 113 34.22 11.54 -8.48
N ALA A 114 33.67 10.32 -8.55
CA ALA A 114 32.36 10.07 -9.13
C ALA A 114 31.23 10.77 -8.37
N VAL A 115 31.23 10.69 -7.04
CA VAL A 115 30.25 11.38 -6.18
C VAL A 115 30.41 12.90 -6.28
N SER A 116 31.63 13.43 -6.38
CA SER A 116 31.83 14.87 -6.57
C SER A 116 31.20 15.37 -7.88
N ALA A 117 31.37 14.62 -8.97
CA ALA A 117 30.73 14.94 -10.25
C ALA A 117 29.19 14.84 -10.19
N LEU A 118 28.66 13.87 -9.44
CA LEU A 118 27.22 13.77 -9.19
C LEU A 118 26.70 15.01 -8.41
N LEU A 119 27.42 15.44 -7.36
CA LEU A 119 27.04 16.62 -6.58
C LEU A 119 26.97 17.88 -7.45
N ASP A 120 27.93 18.07 -8.35
CA ASP A 120 27.94 19.18 -9.31
C ASP A 120 26.75 19.10 -10.28
N PHE A 121 26.41 17.89 -10.76
CA PHE A 121 25.25 17.67 -11.62
C PHE A 121 23.92 18.00 -10.91
N VAL A 122 23.81 17.61 -9.63
CA VAL A 122 22.59 17.82 -8.85
C VAL A 122 22.36 19.30 -8.51
N GLY A 123 23.41 20.00 -8.07
CA GLY A 123 23.31 21.38 -7.59
C GLY A 123 22.33 21.52 -6.42
N ASP A 124 21.41 22.49 -6.52
CA ASP A 124 20.44 22.83 -5.46
C ASP A 124 19.10 22.06 -5.55
N ARG A 125 19.01 21.09 -6.46
CA ARG A 125 17.76 20.37 -6.75
C ARG A 125 17.45 19.32 -5.68
N LYS A 126 16.16 19.02 -5.52
CA LYS A 126 15.68 17.89 -4.72
C LYS A 126 15.98 16.58 -5.45
N ILE A 127 16.31 15.54 -4.69
CA ILE A 127 16.69 14.23 -5.24
C ILE A 127 15.54 13.26 -5.04
N ILE A 128 15.28 12.42 -6.02
CA ILE A 128 14.34 11.31 -5.96
C ILE A 128 15.14 10.03 -6.13
N ALA A 129 14.95 9.08 -5.23
CA ALA A 129 15.47 7.72 -5.37
C ALA A 129 14.39 6.73 -4.91
N HIS A 130 14.55 5.46 -5.25
CA HIS A 130 13.62 4.41 -4.84
C HIS A 130 14.25 3.60 -3.72
N ASN A 131 13.72 3.72 -2.49
CA ASN A 131 14.45 3.35 -1.26
C ASN A 131 15.65 4.28 -1.01
N ALA A 132 15.40 5.60 -1.08
CA ALA A 132 16.42 6.65 -1.08
C ALA A 132 17.46 6.59 0.06
N ALA A 133 17.12 5.97 1.20
CA ALA A 133 18.08 5.78 2.28
C ALA A 133 19.32 4.98 1.85
N PHE A 134 19.16 4.04 0.92
CA PHE A 134 20.24 3.20 0.39
C PHE A 134 21.26 4.03 -0.41
N ASP A 135 20.83 4.65 -1.52
CA ASP A 135 21.71 5.45 -2.39
C ASP A 135 22.36 6.59 -1.61
N ARG A 136 21.57 7.26 -0.76
CA ARG A 136 22.07 8.34 0.08
C ARG A 136 23.20 7.88 0.98
N ALA A 137 23.11 6.68 1.57
CA ALA A 137 24.13 6.21 2.50
C ALA A 137 25.48 5.98 1.79
N PHE A 138 25.47 5.41 0.58
CA PHE A 138 26.68 5.25 -0.24
C PHE A 138 27.25 6.59 -0.73
N ILE A 139 26.39 7.52 -1.14
CA ILE A 139 26.81 8.86 -1.59
C ILE A 139 27.41 9.65 -0.44
N VAL A 140 26.75 9.69 0.72
CA VAL A 140 27.23 10.40 1.91
C VAL A 140 28.56 9.82 2.41
N ALA A 141 28.75 8.50 2.34
CA ALA A 141 30.00 7.86 2.74
C ALA A 141 31.21 8.27 1.88
N ASN A 142 30.98 8.75 0.66
CA ASN A 142 32.03 9.10 -0.31
C ASN A 142 32.11 10.60 -0.63
N ALA A 143 31.28 11.44 0.00
CA ALA A 143 31.27 12.87 -0.23
C ALA A 143 32.37 13.61 0.57
N LEU A 144 33.12 14.49 -0.10
CA LEU A 144 34.18 15.31 0.53
C LEU A 144 33.72 16.68 1.06
N PHE A 145 32.56 17.17 0.61
CA PHE A 145 32.06 18.51 0.90
C PHE A 145 30.58 18.50 1.30
N ASN A 146 30.15 19.54 2.02
CA ASN A 146 28.74 19.75 2.32
C ASN A 146 27.97 20.30 1.11
N GLY A 147 26.81 19.72 0.82
CA GLY A 147 25.88 20.17 -0.22
C GLY A 147 24.46 19.65 0.03
N PRO A 148 23.46 20.06 -0.76
CA PRO A 148 22.05 19.69 -0.56
C PRO A 148 21.82 18.18 -0.53
N MET A 149 22.54 17.40 -1.35
CA MET A 149 22.49 15.93 -1.31
C MET A 149 22.93 15.32 0.03
N LEU A 150 23.63 16.05 0.90
CA LEU A 150 23.99 15.52 2.22
C LEU A 150 22.86 15.74 3.24
N GLU A 151 21.92 16.63 2.96
CA GLU A 151 20.79 16.91 3.84
C GLU A 151 19.67 15.88 3.61
N GLU A 152 19.22 15.21 4.66
CA GLU A 152 18.14 14.22 4.56
C GLU A 152 16.85 14.80 3.94
N LYS A 153 16.52 16.06 4.25
CA LYS A 153 15.34 16.75 3.70
C LYS A 153 15.38 16.97 2.18
N ALA A 154 16.53 16.78 1.53
CA ALA A 154 16.66 16.91 0.09
C ALA A 154 16.22 15.66 -0.67
N TRP A 155 16.13 14.51 0.01
CA TRP A 155 15.85 13.20 -0.58
C TRP A 155 14.39 12.81 -0.45
N ILE A 156 13.75 12.60 -1.59
CA ILE A 156 12.39 12.10 -1.73
C ILE A 156 12.47 10.60 -1.98
N ASP A 157 11.89 9.81 -1.07
CA ASP A 157 11.79 8.36 -1.25
C ASP A 157 10.52 8.00 -2.02
N SER A 158 10.69 7.61 -3.29
CA SER A 158 9.58 7.17 -4.13
C SER A 158 8.95 5.85 -3.67
N LEU A 159 9.67 5.00 -2.92
CA LEU A 159 9.11 3.77 -2.36
C LEU A 159 8.07 4.10 -1.28
N GLU A 160 8.37 5.05 -0.40
CA GLU A 160 7.42 5.53 0.60
C GLU A 160 6.21 6.18 -0.09
N LEU A 161 6.44 7.03 -1.10
CA LEU A 161 5.35 7.63 -1.87
C LEU A 161 4.47 6.58 -2.56
N ALA A 162 5.07 5.53 -3.14
CA ALA A 162 4.34 4.45 -3.80
C ALA A 162 3.42 3.71 -2.83
N ARG A 163 3.86 3.45 -1.59
CA ARG A 163 3.05 2.82 -0.55
C ARG A 163 1.83 3.67 -0.15
N ILE A 164 1.99 4.99 -0.16
CA ILE A 164 0.91 5.94 0.14
C ILE A 164 -0.06 6.04 -1.04
N ALA A 165 0.44 6.21 -2.26
CA ALA A 165 -0.35 6.46 -3.46
C ALA A 165 -1.05 5.20 -3.98
N LEU A 166 -0.45 4.02 -3.78
CA LEU A 166 -0.95 2.73 -4.29
C LEU A 166 -1.16 1.70 -3.16
N PRO A 167 -2.05 1.96 -2.17
CA PRO A 167 -2.17 1.12 -0.97
C PRO A 167 -2.73 -0.29 -1.22
N ARG A 168 -3.31 -0.53 -2.40
CA ARG A 168 -3.83 -1.85 -2.83
C ARG A 168 -2.86 -2.67 -3.68
N PHE A 169 -1.68 -2.14 -3.94
CA PHE A 169 -0.63 -2.80 -4.69
C PHE A 169 0.20 -3.69 -3.75
N ARG A 170 0.57 -4.92 -4.17
CA ARG A 170 1.22 -5.91 -3.29
C ARG A 170 2.70 -5.61 -3.06
N GLU A 171 3.40 -5.20 -4.10
CA GLU A 171 4.84 -5.03 -4.13
C GLU A 171 5.19 -3.67 -4.72
N HIS A 172 5.85 -2.83 -3.93
CA HIS A 172 6.19 -1.47 -4.35
C HIS A 172 7.63 -1.33 -4.83
N ASN A 173 8.36 -2.42 -5.09
CA ASN A 173 9.70 -2.34 -5.67
C ASN A 173 9.64 -1.77 -7.10
N LEU A 174 10.74 -1.16 -7.54
CA LEU A 174 10.80 -0.48 -8.84
C LEU A 174 10.45 -1.44 -9.98
N ALA A 175 10.95 -2.68 -9.97
CA ALA A 175 10.65 -3.67 -11.00
C ALA A 175 9.14 -3.99 -11.14
N ALA A 176 8.43 -4.12 -10.02
CA ALA A 176 6.99 -4.39 -10.00
C ALA A 176 6.17 -3.18 -10.47
N LEU A 177 6.53 -1.98 -10.01
CA LEU A 177 5.90 -0.73 -10.45
C LEU A 177 6.17 -0.46 -11.94
N SER A 178 7.42 -0.71 -12.35
CA SER A 178 7.85 -0.55 -13.72
C SER A 178 7.01 -1.44 -14.63
N ARG A 179 7.05 -2.76 -14.39
CA ARG A 179 6.30 -3.77 -15.14
C ARG A 179 4.80 -3.49 -15.22
N ALA A 180 4.22 -2.86 -14.19
CA ALA A 180 2.80 -2.55 -14.18
C ALA A 180 2.43 -1.32 -15.02
N PHE A 181 3.25 -0.27 -14.97
CA PHE A 181 2.85 1.06 -15.44
C PHE A 181 3.70 1.62 -16.56
N VAL A 182 4.92 1.12 -16.80
CA VAL A 182 5.85 1.69 -17.78
C VAL A 182 6.50 0.59 -18.62
N ASP A 183 6.90 0.92 -19.84
CA ASP A 183 7.47 -0.06 -20.78
C ASP A 183 9.00 -0.17 -20.71
N ILE A 184 9.62 0.41 -19.67
CA ILE A 184 11.05 0.30 -19.37
C ILE A 184 11.19 -0.66 -18.20
N HIS A 185 11.78 -1.83 -18.44
CA HIS A 185 12.05 -2.81 -17.39
C HIS A 185 13.26 -2.39 -16.56
N SER A 186 13.17 -2.51 -15.24
CA SER A 186 14.33 -2.42 -14.36
C SER A 186 15.21 -3.66 -14.58
N THR A 187 16.49 -3.43 -14.82
CA THR A 187 17.47 -4.44 -15.25
C THR A 187 18.66 -4.54 -14.31
N HIS A 188 18.66 -3.81 -13.18
CA HIS A 188 19.84 -3.62 -12.33
C HIS A 188 21.02 -2.98 -13.08
N ARG A 189 20.66 -2.09 -14.02
CA ARG A 189 21.55 -1.11 -14.61
C ARG A 189 21.07 0.25 -14.16
N ALA A 190 21.95 1.03 -13.53
CA ALA A 190 21.55 2.26 -12.87
C ALA A 190 20.83 3.22 -13.83
N ILE A 191 21.27 3.30 -15.09
CA ILE A 191 20.65 4.20 -16.08
C ILE A 191 19.24 3.76 -16.49
N ASP A 192 19.02 2.46 -16.68
CA ASP A 192 17.71 1.91 -17.04
C ASP A 192 16.72 2.11 -15.89
N ASP A 193 17.18 1.90 -14.66
CA ASP A 193 16.40 2.06 -13.43
C ASP A 193 16.08 3.54 -13.17
N VAL A 194 17.01 4.47 -13.42
CA VAL A 194 16.73 5.92 -13.41
C VAL A 194 15.64 6.28 -14.42
N GLU A 195 15.71 5.80 -15.66
CA GLU A 195 14.69 6.11 -16.67
C GLU A 195 13.32 5.50 -16.34
N ALA A 196 13.30 4.28 -15.83
CA ALA A 196 12.09 3.64 -15.32
C ALA A 196 11.49 4.45 -14.16
N LEU A 197 12.32 4.88 -13.22
CA LEU A 197 11.91 5.65 -12.05
C LEU A 197 11.39 7.05 -12.45
N CYS A 198 11.97 7.71 -13.45
CA CYS A 198 11.44 8.98 -13.98
C CYS A 198 9.97 8.83 -14.42
N LYS A 199 9.65 7.74 -15.12
CA LYS A 199 8.27 7.45 -15.58
C LYS A 199 7.37 6.98 -14.44
N VAL A 200 7.86 6.12 -13.55
CA VAL A 200 7.10 5.67 -12.37
C VAL A 200 6.79 6.84 -11.45
N TRP A 201 7.71 7.79 -11.26
CA TRP A 201 7.49 9.00 -10.49
C TRP A 201 6.24 9.76 -10.95
N ARG A 202 6.09 9.95 -12.26
CA ARG A 202 4.92 10.58 -12.88
C ARG A 202 3.63 9.82 -12.60
N VAL A 203 3.67 8.49 -12.69
CA VAL A 203 2.55 7.61 -12.32
C VAL A 203 2.17 7.79 -10.86
N LEU A 204 3.15 7.87 -9.96
CA LEU A 204 2.93 8.09 -8.53
C LEU A 204 2.30 9.45 -8.24
N LEU A 205 2.69 10.51 -8.94
CA LEU A 205 2.06 11.83 -8.80
C LEU A 205 0.58 11.80 -9.21
N VAL A 206 0.25 11.14 -10.32
CA VAL A 206 -1.15 10.95 -10.74
C VAL A 206 -1.92 10.13 -9.71
N ALA A 207 -1.36 9.02 -9.23
CA ALA A 207 -1.98 8.21 -8.20
C ALA A 207 -2.17 8.98 -6.87
N LEU A 208 -1.24 9.86 -6.51
CA LEU A 208 -1.35 10.71 -5.34
C LEU A 208 -2.45 11.76 -5.49
N SER A 209 -2.65 12.29 -6.70
CA SER A 209 -3.76 13.20 -7.02
C SER A 209 -5.13 12.54 -6.99
N ASP A 210 -5.17 11.21 -7.12
CA ASP A 210 -6.37 10.37 -7.07
C ASP A 210 -6.79 9.96 -5.65
N LEU A 211 -5.95 10.26 -4.65
CA LEU A 211 -6.29 10.02 -3.25
C LEU A 211 -7.57 10.79 -2.86
N PRO A 212 -8.30 10.33 -1.83
CA PRO A 212 -9.50 11.02 -1.35
C PRO A 212 -9.29 12.52 -1.16
N LEU A 213 -10.29 13.31 -1.53
CA LEU A 213 -10.24 14.77 -1.51
C LEU A 213 -9.72 15.31 -0.17
N GLY A 214 -8.71 16.18 -0.23
CA GLY A 214 -8.09 16.80 0.94
C GLY A 214 -7.14 15.89 1.73
N LEU A 215 -7.04 14.59 1.42
CA LEU A 215 -6.16 13.66 2.13
C LEU A 215 -4.67 14.07 2.00
N PRO A 216 -4.12 14.41 0.81
CA PRO A 216 -2.73 14.85 0.71
C PRO A 216 -2.41 16.04 1.64
N GLY A 217 -3.31 17.03 1.69
CA GLY A 217 -3.17 18.19 2.57
C GLY A 217 -3.35 17.88 4.05
N PHE A 218 -4.12 16.84 4.39
CA PHE A 218 -4.20 16.32 5.76
C PHE A 218 -2.89 15.62 6.15
N LEU A 219 -2.37 14.72 5.30
CA LEU A 219 -1.12 14.00 5.54
C LEU A 219 0.05 14.96 5.73
N ALA A 220 0.16 15.99 4.86
CA ALA A 220 1.23 16.99 4.95
C ALA A 220 1.27 17.75 6.29
N LYS A 221 0.12 17.88 6.97
CA LYS A 221 0.00 18.55 8.28
C LYS A 221 0.26 17.64 9.47
N LEU A 222 0.39 16.33 9.26
CA LEU A 222 0.70 15.40 10.34
C LEU A 222 2.12 15.65 10.86
N TYR A 223 2.24 15.64 12.19
CA TYR A 223 3.51 15.76 12.92
C TYR A 223 4.45 16.85 12.37
N PRO A 224 4.05 18.14 12.38
CA PRO A 224 4.82 19.22 11.76
C PRO A 224 6.26 19.36 12.28
N GLN A 225 6.52 18.88 13.50
CA GLN A 225 7.84 18.84 14.12
C GLN A 225 8.79 17.79 13.52
N VAL A 226 8.27 16.81 12.78
CA VAL A 226 9.07 15.77 12.12
C VAL A 226 9.45 16.27 10.74
N THR A 227 10.74 16.19 10.40
CA THR A 227 11.21 16.39 9.03
C THR A 227 10.74 15.22 8.20
N TRP A 228 9.88 15.48 7.21
CA TRP A 228 9.39 14.46 6.31
C TRP A 228 9.53 14.96 4.87
N PRO A 229 10.48 14.43 4.09
CA PRO A 229 10.78 14.95 2.76
C PRO A 229 9.59 14.92 1.79
N LEU A 230 8.68 13.96 1.93
CA LEU A 230 7.45 13.88 1.12
C LEU A 230 6.44 14.99 1.42
N ARG A 231 6.59 15.72 2.53
CA ARG A 231 5.66 16.80 2.91
C ARG A 231 5.56 17.86 1.82
N ASP A 232 6.65 18.19 1.14
CA ASP A 232 6.65 19.18 0.07
C ASP A 232 5.83 18.70 -1.13
N VAL A 233 5.98 17.43 -1.52
CA VAL A 233 5.22 16.78 -2.60
C VAL A 233 3.73 16.73 -2.26
N LEU A 234 3.39 16.34 -1.02
CA LEU A 234 2.00 16.29 -0.56
C LEU A 234 1.36 17.68 -0.52
N ASN A 235 2.11 18.70 -0.09
CA ASN A 235 1.65 20.10 -0.12
C ASN A 235 1.43 20.59 -1.55
N GLN A 236 2.32 20.24 -2.49
CA GLN A 236 2.14 20.56 -3.91
C GLN A 236 0.87 19.92 -4.46
N ILE A 237 0.67 18.61 -4.26
CA ILE A 237 -0.57 17.94 -4.70
C ILE A 237 -1.81 18.54 -4.03
N ALA A 238 -1.74 18.92 -2.75
CA ALA A 238 -2.85 19.57 -2.05
C ALA A 238 -3.22 20.95 -2.64
N GLN A 239 -2.30 21.63 -3.33
CA GLN A 239 -2.58 22.90 -4.01
C GLN A 239 -3.44 22.74 -5.26
N LEU A 240 -3.54 21.53 -5.83
CA LEU A 240 -4.46 21.24 -6.94
C LEU A 240 -5.93 21.42 -6.53
N THR A 241 -6.23 21.19 -5.25
CA THR A 241 -7.56 21.36 -4.66
C THR A 241 -7.48 22.27 -3.42
N PRO A 242 -7.26 23.58 -3.61
CA PRO A 242 -7.06 24.49 -2.50
C PRO A 242 -8.31 24.52 -1.60
N ASN A 243 -8.09 24.54 -0.28
CA ASN A 243 -9.13 24.51 0.76
C ASN A 243 -9.92 23.20 0.91
N ALA A 244 -9.57 22.14 0.17
CA ALA A 244 -10.15 20.83 0.39
C ALA A 244 -9.88 20.35 1.83
N ARG A 245 -10.92 19.82 2.48
CA ARG A 245 -10.82 19.22 3.81
C ARG A 245 -11.01 17.72 3.72
N PHE A 246 -10.11 16.99 4.36
CA PHE A 246 -10.27 15.55 4.50
C PHE A 246 -11.27 15.22 5.63
N SER A 247 -12.21 14.32 5.36
CA SER A 247 -13.10 13.73 6.35
C SER A 247 -13.16 12.22 6.11
N LEU A 248 -12.61 11.44 7.04
CA LEU A 248 -12.70 9.97 6.98
C LEU A 248 -14.16 9.49 7.02
N LYS A 249 -15.03 10.22 7.75
CA LYS A 249 -16.46 9.93 7.80
C LYS A 249 -17.09 10.04 6.41
N ASP A 250 -16.86 11.15 5.72
CA ASP A 250 -17.46 11.43 4.42
C ASP A 250 -16.96 10.44 3.36
N VAL A 251 -15.67 10.10 3.40
CA VAL A 251 -15.09 9.07 2.51
C VAL A 251 -15.73 7.70 2.76
N ARG A 252 -15.92 7.31 4.03
CA ARG A 252 -16.59 6.04 4.37
C ARG A 252 -18.06 6.05 3.98
N GLU A 253 -18.76 7.16 4.17
CA GLU A 253 -20.15 7.32 3.75
C GLU A 253 -20.28 7.22 2.23
N ALA A 254 -19.44 7.91 1.46
CA ALA A 254 -19.45 7.83 0.01
C ALA A 254 -19.20 6.39 -0.50
N ARG A 255 -18.23 5.68 0.11
CA ARG A 255 -17.93 4.28 -0.21
C ARG A 255 -19.08 3.33 0.13
N THR A 256 -19.72 3.51 1.29
CA THR A 256 -20.79 2.62 1.77
C THR A 256 -22.16 2.90 1.16
N GLN A 257 -22.49 4.16 0.86
CA GLN A 257 -23.71 4.52 0.12
C GLN A 257 -23.70 3.96 -1.30
N ARG A 258 -22.51 3.85 -1.92
CA ARG A 258 -22.31 3.14 -3.19
C ARG A 258 -22.69 1.65 -3.11
N LEU A 259 -22.57 1.05 -1.92
CA LEU A 259 -22.78 -0.38 -1.66
C LEU A 259 -24.14 -0.71 -1.01
N LEU A 260 -24.84 0.25 -0.40
CA LEU A 260 -26.06 -0.01 0.35
C LEU A 260 -27.12 1.10 0.14
N LYS A 261 -28.30 0.71 -0.34
CA LYS A 261 -29.56 1.42 -0.01
C LYS A 261 -29.77 1.29 1.50
N LYS A 262 -29.35 2.28 2.28
CA LYS A 262 -29.36 2.18 3.74
C LYS A 262 -30.79 2.31 4.27
N LYS A 263 -31.25 1.29 5.03
CA LYS A 263 -32.23 1.48 6.10
C LYS A 263 -31.44 2.05 7.28
N GLU A 264 -31.87 3.18 7.85
CA GLU A 264 -31.25 3.73 9.07
C GLU A 264 -31.25 2.66 10.17
N LYS A 265 -30.10 2.51 10.84
CA LYS A 265 -29.95 1.64 12.02
C LYS A 265 -29.87 2.53 13.26
N THR A 266 -30.62 2.19 14.28
CA THR A 266 -30.70 2.91 15.57
C THR A 266 -29.47 2.62 16.43
N ASP A 267 -28.98 3.61 17.18
CA ASP A 267 -27.86 3.47 18.10
C ASP A 267 -28.21 2.56 19.30
N ALA A 268 -27.26 1.76 19.78
CA ALA A 268 -27.43 0.84 20.92
C ALA A 268 -27.77 1.56 22.24
N ILE A 269 -27.33 2.82 22.39
CA ILE A 269 -27.65 3.65 23.57
C ILE A 269 -29.08 4.19 23.46
N GLU A 270 -29.49 4.66 22.28
CA GLU A 270 -30.88 5.05 22.00
C GLU A 270 -31.84 3.86 22.15
N LEU A 271 -31.37 2.65 21.84
CA LEU A 271 -32.08 1.37 22.07
C LEU A 271 -32.28 1.05 23.55
N ALA A 272 -31.37 1.46 24.43
CA ALA A 272 -31.41 1.16 25.87
C ALA A 272 -32.27 2.17 26.65
N GLU A 273 -32.35 3.42 26.19
CA GLU A 273 -33.03 4.52 26.89
C GLU A 273 -34.52 4.65 26.52
N GLY A 274 -34.99 4.04 25.43
CA GLY A 274 -36.42 4.05 25.10
C GLY A 274 -36.86 3.15 23.95
N SER A 275 -37.80 2.24 24.26
CA SER A 275 -38.87 1.77 23.35
C SER A 275 -38.56 0.71 22.27
N LEU A 276 -37.60 -0.22 22.45
CA LEU A 276 -37.55 -1.43 21.62
C LEU A 276 -37.65 -2.71 22.44
N THR A 277 -38.78 -3.41 22.31
CA THR A 277 -38.90 -4.80 22.72
C THR A 277 -38.02 -5.63 21.80
N LEU A 278 -36.82 -5.99 22.27
CA LEU A 278 -35.92 -6.89 21.55
C LEU A 278 -36.66 -8.17 21.19
N ARG A 279 -36.69 -8.49 19.90
CA ARG A 279 -37.25 -9.72 19.38
C ARG A 279 -36.25 -10.85 19.63
N PRO A 280 -36.59 -11.84 20.46
CA PRO A 280 -35.67 -12.89 20.83
C PRO A 280 -35.36 -13.77 19.61
N VAL A 281 -34.16 -14.31 19.53
CA VAL A 281 -33.84 -15.40 18.58
C VAL A 281 -34.41 -16.69 19.14
N LEU A 282 -35.24 -17.40 18.37
CA LEU A 282 -35.88 -18.62 18.86
C LEU A 282 -34.92 -19.83 18.76
N PRO A 283 -34.91 -20.75 19.74
CA PRO A 283 -34.08 -21.95 19.69
C PRO A 283 -34.23 -22.75 18.39
N ASP A 284 -35.46 -23.02 17.98
CA ASP A 284 -35.78 -23.78 16.76
C ASP A 284 -35.21 -23.13 15.49
N GLU A 285 -35.08 -21.81 15.46
CA GLU A 285 -34.48 -21.10 14.32
C GLU A 285 -32.96 -21.31 14.26
N VAL A 286 -32.30 -21.31 15.42
CA VAL A 286 -30.86 -21.59 15.51
C VAL A 286 -30.58 -23.03 15.08
N GLU A 287 -31.38 -23.97 15.57
CA GLU A 287 -31.28 -25.39 15.20
C GLU A 287 -31.55 -25.60 13.71
N ALA A 288 -32.61 -25.01 13.17
CA ALA A 288 -32.94 -25.11 11.75
C ALA A 288 -31.83 -24.49 10.88
N ALA A 289 -31.27 -23.36 11.28
CA ALA A 289 -30.21 -22.69 10.52
C ALA A 289 -28.86 -23.44 10.57
N LEU A 290 -28.58 -24.18 11.65
CA LEU A 290 -27.44 -25.10 11.77
C LEU A 290 -27.74 -26.52 11.26
N SER A 291 -28.92 -26.77 10.70
CA SER A 291 -29.21 -28.07 10.08
C SER A 291 -28.49 -28.21 8.74
N ARG A 292 -28.37 -29.46 8.24
CA ARG A 292 -27.81 -29.73 6.90
C ARG A 292 -28.57 -29.04 5.76
N SER A 293 -29.86 -28.80 5.92
CA SER A 293 -30.71 -28.06 4.96
C SER A 293 -30.82 -26.57 5.30
N GLY A 294 -30.20 -26.13 6.40
CA GLY A 294 -30.23 -24.77 6.89
C GLY A 294 -29.23 -23.85 6.22
N ALA A 295 -29.12 -22.62 6.75
CA ALA A 295 -28.18 -21.61 6.25
C ALA A 295 -26.72 -22.10 6.29
N ALA A 296 -26.28 -22.71 7.39
CA ALA A 296 -24.92 -23.23 7.48
C ALA A 296 -24.69 -24.40 6.52
N GLY A 297 -25.70 -25.27 6.35
CA GLY A 297 -25.65 -26.39 5.42
C GLY A 297 -25.57 -25.99 3.95
N SER A 298 -26.20 -24.88 3.56
CA SER A 298 -26.15 -24.37 2.19
C SER A 298 -24.88 -23.57 1.88
N MET A 299 -24.23 -23.00 2.90
CA MET A 299 -23.00 -22.22 2.76
C MET A 299 -21.76 -23.08 2.49
N TYR A 300 -21.68 -24.30 3.06
CA TYR A 300 -20.49 -25.15 2.92
C TYR A 300 -20.81 -26.48 2.22
N ALA A 301 -20.06 -26.77 1.16
CA ALA A 301 -20.23 -28.00 0.36
C ALA A 301 -20.08 -29.31 1.15
N ARG A 302 -19.38 -29.29 2.28
CA ARG A 302 -19.19 -30.44 3.18
C ARG A 302 -19.59 -30.10 4.63
N TYR A 303 -20.76 -29.49 4.80
CA TYR A 303 -21.25 -29.19 6.14
C TYR A 303 -21.69 -30.46 6.89
N GLU A 304 -21.25 -30.56 8.14
CA GLU A 304 -21.71 -31.57 9.09
C GLU A 304 -22.26 -30.86 10.32
N GLN A 305 -23.49 -31.20 10.68
CA GLN A 305 -24.14 -30.71 11.89
C GLN A 305 -23.47 -31.36 13.11
N ARG A 306 -23.09 -30.54 14.09
CA ARG A 306 -22.43 -30.97 15.32
C ARG A 306 -23.25 -30.50 16.52
N ASP A 307 -23.59 -31.42 17.41
CA ASP A 307 -24.44 -31.11 18.58
C ASP A 307 -23.81 -30.06 19.50
N GLU A 308 -22.50 -30.11 19.68
CA GLU A 308 -21.74 -29.12 20.47
C GLU A 308 -21.81 -27.71 19.86
N GLN A 309 -21.84 -27.61 18.52
CA GLN A 309 -22.00 -26.34 17.82
C GLN A 309 -23.38 -25.74 18.10
N VAL A 310 -24.41 -26.58 18.02
CA VAL A 310 -25.80 -26.18 18.27
C VAL A 310 -25.97 -25.76 19.72
N ALA A 311 -25.44 -26.54 20.67
CA ALA A 311 -25.50 -26.23 22.10
C ALA A 311 -24.85 -24.86 22.42
N MET A 312 -23.66 -24.60 21.86
CA MET A 312 -23.00 -23.30 22.01
C MET A 312 -23.84 -22.17 21.40
N ALA A 313 -24.41 -22.36 20.21
CA ALA A 313 -25.21 -21.34 19.53
C ALA A 313 -26.49 -21.00 20.30
N LEU A 314 -27.13 -22.00 20.91
CA LEU A 314 -28.29 -21.81 21.77
C LEU A 314 -27.93 -21.01 23.04
N GLU A 315 -26.79 -21.27 23.67
CA GLU A 315 -26.34 -20.47 24.82
C GLU A 315 -25.98 -19.02 24.44
N VAL A 316 -25.41 -18.80 23.25
CA VAL A 316 -25.19 -17.43 22.73
C VAL A 316 -26.52 -16.73 22.46
N ALA A 317 -27.48 -17.39 21.81
CA ALA A 317 -28.82 -16.84 21.57
C ALA A 317 -29.53 -16.50 22.89
N LYS A 318 -29.43 -17.38 23.89
CA LYS A 318 -29.97 -17.15 25.23
C LYS A 318 -29.31 -15.93 25.89
N ALA A 319 -27.98 -15.80 25.81
CA ALA A 319 -27.25 -14.65 26.35
C ALA A 319 -27.74 -13.32 25.76
N LEU A 320 -27.94 -13.28 24.43
CA LEU A 320 -28.47 -12.12 23.71
C LEU A 320 -29.91 -11.81 24.13
N ASN A 321 -30.78 -12.85 24.17
CA ASN A 321 -32.19 -12.70 24.52
C ASN A 321 -32.41 -12.21 25.95
N THR A 322 -31.58 -12.66 26.89
CA THR A 322 -31.71 -12.30 28.31
C THR A 322 -30.81 -11.13 28.71
N SER A 323 -30.01 -10.58 27.79
CA SER A 323 -29.02 -9.53 28.08
C SER A 323 -28.09 -9.89 29.25
N THR A 324 -27.61 -11.14 29.26
CA THR A 324 -26.71 -11.64 30.32
C THR A 324 -25.37 -12.07 29.75
N HIS A 325 -24.32 -12.01 30.56
CA HIS A 325 -23.02 -12.53 30.18
C HIS A 325 -22.97 -14.07 30.23
N ARG A 326 -22.17 -14.65 29.34
CA ARG A 326 -21.82 -16.08 29.31
C ARG A 326 -20.32 -16.24 29.10
N ALA A 327 -19.73 -17.21 29.79
CA ALA A 327 -18.42 -17.74 29.49
C ALA A 327 -18.63 -19.16 28.97
N ILE A 328 -18.11 -19.46 27.78
CA ILE A 328 -18.31 -20.74 27.10
C ILE A 328 -16.93 -21.30 26.77
N GLU A 329 -16.64 -22.49 27.27
CA GLU A 329 -15.48 -23.29 26.86
C GLU A 329 -15.91 -24.25 25.75
N ALA A 330 -15.20 -24.24 24.62
CA ALA A 330 -15.56 -25.02 23.46
C ALA A 330 -14.31 -25.60 22.79
N GLY A 331 -14.34 -26.91 22.52
CA GLY A 331 -13.24 -27.68 21.95
C GLY A 331 -12.77 -27.17 20.59
N THR A 332 -11.63 -27.64 20.11
CA THR A 332 -11.18 -27.38 18.73
C THR A 332 -12.07 -28.15 17.74
N GLY A 333 -12.30 -27.60 16.55
CA GLY A 333 -13.07 -28.28 15.50
C GLY A 333 -14.60 -28.28 15.65
N VAL A 334 -15.14 -27.80 16.78
CA VAL A 334 -16.59 -27.78 17.05
C VAL A 334 -17.38 -26.75 16.22
N GLY A 335 -16.70 -25.93 15.41
CA GLY A 335 -17.35 -24.88 14.60
C GLY A 335 -17.75 -23.64 15.42
N LYS A 336 -16.91 -23.24 16.40
CA LYS A 336 -17.13 -22.13 17.33
C LYS A 336 -17.58 -20.83 16.67
N SER A 337 -16.97 -20.50 15.55
CA SER A 337 -17.23 -19.23 14.88
C SER A 337 -18.66 -19.10 14.37
N MET A 338 -19.18 -20.14 13.70
CA MET A 338 -20.59 -20.14 13.32
C MET A 338 -21.51 -20.25 14.53
N ALA A 339 -21.09 -20.93 15.59
CA ALA A 339 -21.87 -21.03 16.80
C ALA A 339 -22.14 -19.66 17.45
N TYR A 340 -21.20 -18.71 17.43
CA TYR A 340 -21.49 -17.36 17.92
C TYR A 340 -21.95 -16.37 16.83
N LEU A 341 -21.52 -16.51 15.57
CA LEU A 341 -21.87 -15.58 14.49
C LEU A 341 -23.33 -15.71 14.04
N LEU A 342 -23.83 -16.94 13.88
CA LEU A 342 -25.18 -17.19 13.39
C LEU A 342 -26.27 -16.58 14.31
N PRO A 343 -26.31 -16.88 15.63
CA PRO A 343 -27.30 -16.26 16.51
C PRO A 343 -27.15 -14.74 16.60
N GLN A 344 -25.91 -14.20 16.53
CA GLN A 344 -25.69 -12.75 16.47
C GLN A 344 -26.25 -12.13 15.19
N ALA A 345 -26.07 -12.77 14.03
CA ALA A 345 -26.61 -12.31 12.76
C ALA A 345 -28.16 -12.32 12.77
N LEU A 346 -28.77 -13.40 13.27
CA LEU A 346 -30.23 -13.48 13.44
C LEU A 346 -30.76 -12.38 14.37
N PHE A 347 -30.07 -12.15 15.50
CA PHE A 347 -30.41 -11.11 16.46
C PHE A 347 -30.28 -9.70 15.84
N ALA A 348 -29.18 -9.44 15.12
CA ALA A 348 -28.93 -8.18 14.43
C ALA A 348 -29.99 -7.89 13.36
N LEU A 349 -30.34 -8.88 12.54
CA LEU A 349 -31.37 -8.76 11.50
C LEU A 349 -32.75 -8.49 12.10
N ARG A 350 -33.13 -9.20 13.16
CA ARG A 350 -34.44 -9.06 13.83
C ARG A 350 -34.62 -7.69 14.48
N ASN A 351 -33.55 -7.16 15.06
CA ASN A 351 -33.61 -5.97 15.91
C ASN A 351 -33.05 -4.71 15.24
N GLY A 352 -32.47 -4.83 14.04
CA GLY A 352 -31.86 -3.69 13.34
C GLY A 352 -30.59 -3.17 14.01
N VAL A 353 -29.95 -3.99 14.85
CA VAL A 353 -28.78 -3.61 15.66
C VAL A 353 -27.46 -4.02 15.02
N THR A 354 -26.35 -3.50 15.55
CA THR A 354 -25.01 -3.92 15.17
C THR A 354 -24.43 -4.79 16.28
N CYS A 355 -23.96 -5.98 15.93
CA CYS A 355 -23.23 -6.87 16.85
C CYS A 355 -21.73 -6.83 16.52
N GLY A 356 -20.89 -6.85 17.55
CA GLY A 356 -19.43 -6.83 17.40
C GLY A 356 -18.80 -8.11 17.94
N VAL A 357 -17.82 -8.63 17.22
CA VAL A 357 -16.96 -9.74 17.67
C VAL A 357 -15.56 -9.20 17.87
N ALA A 358 -15.04 -9.36 19.09
CA ALA A 358 -13.66 -8.98 19.42
C ALA A 358 -12.81 -10.25 19.55
N THR A 359 -11.78 -10.37 18.72
CA THR A 359 -10.80 -11.46 18.79
C THR A 359 -9.55 -11.01 19.55
N LYS A 360 -8.83 -11.97 20.16
CA LYS A 360 -7.58 -11.68 20.89
C LYS A 360 -6.42 -11.27 19.97
N THR A 361 -6.43 -11.74 18.71
CA THR A 361 -5.33 -11.55 17.75
C THR A 361 -5.86 -11.24 16.35
N ASN A 362 -5.06 -10.53 15.56
CA ASN A 362 -5.35 -10.25 14.15
C ASN A 362 -5.44 -11.54 13.32
N ALA A 363 -4.62 -12.55 13.60
CA ALA A 363 -4.70 -13.84 12.89
C ALA A 363 -6.07 -14.53 13.04
N LEU A 364 -6.70 -14.43 14.23
CA LEU A 364 -8.04 -14.96 14.44
C LEU A 364 -9.11 -14.10 13.75
N LEU A 365 -8.89 -12.78 13.65
CA LEU A 365 -9.76 -11.89 12.88
C LEU A 365 -9.70 -12.22 11.38
N ASP A 366 -8.50 -12.38 10.83
CA ASP A 366 -8.27 -12.72 9.44
C ASP A 366 -8.87 -14.10 9.11
N GLN A 367 -8.71 -15.08 10.00
CA GLN A 367 -9.34 -16.38 9.85
C GLN A 367 -10.87 -16.27 9.76
N LEU A 368 -11.48 -15.46 10.63
CA LEU A 368 -12.92 -15.23 10.59
C LEU A 368 -13.37 -14.58 9.27
N MET A 369 -12.65 -13.55 8.84
CA MET A 369 -13.01 -12.72 7.69
C MET A 369 -12.79 -13.40 6.34
N TYR A 370 -11.69 -14.16 6.18
CA TYR A 370 -11.27 -14.69 4.88
C TYR A 370 -11.47 -16.19 4.72
N HIS A 371 -11.72 -16.93 5.80
CA HIS A 371 -11.84 -18.39 5.75
C HIS A 371 -13.17 -18.93 6.27
N GLU A 372 -13.86 -18.20 7.14
CA GLU A 372 -15.09 -18.71 7.78
C GLU A 372 -16.36 -18.02 7.28
N LEU A 373 -16.32 -16.73 6.96
CA LEU A 373 -17.43 -16.06 6.28
C LEU A 373 -17.40 -16.37 4.77
N PRO A 374 -18.57 -16.59 4.12
CA PRO A 374 -18.68 -16.91 2.70
C PRO A 374 -18.35 -15.72 1.78
#